data_AF-A0A3D8VJS6-F1
#
_entry.id   AF-A0A3D8VJS6-F1
#
_cell.length_a   1.000
_cell.length_b   1.000
_cell.length_c   1.000
_cell.angle_alpha   90.00
_cell.angle_beta   90.00
_cell.angle_gamma   90.00
#
_symmetry.space_group_name_H-M   'P 1'
#
loop_
_entity.id
_entity.type
_entity.pdbx_description
1 polymer ?
#
loop_
_entity_poly.entity_id
_entity_poly.type
_entity_poly.pdbx_seq_one_letter_code
_entity_poly.pdbx_strand_id
1 'polypeptide(L)' 'MNTFFRAVLSPCIGICSLDDDGLCTGCHRTTAEIARWSQMNDDERLRLMETVLPERETRRR' A
#
# COMPACT_ATOMS: atom_id res chain seq x y z
N MET A 1 -8.08 6.70 26.83
CA MET A 1 -7.52 6.34 25.51
C MET A 1 -8.68 5.92 24.63
N ASN A 2 -9.22 6.86 23.85
CA ASN A 2 -10.42 6.62 23.06
C ASN A 2 -9.99 6.06 21.70
N THR A 3 -9.71 4.76 21.67
CA THR A 3 -9.31 4.07 20.45
C THR A 3 -10.56 3.66 19.70
N PHE A 4 -11.15 4.60 18.98
CA PHE A 4 -12.10 4.26 17.92
C PHE A 4 -11.33 3.39 16.91
N PHE A 5 -11.58 2.09 16.93
CA PHE A 5 -11.06 1.14 15.95
C PHE A 5 -11.65 1.47 14.59
N ARG A 6 -11.00 2.39 13.87
CA ARG A 6 -11.28 2.59 12.45
C ARG A 6 -10.49 1.53 11.69
N ALA A 7 -11.20 0.67 10.97
CA ALA A 7 -10.54 -0.31 10.11
C ALA A 7 -9.69 0.45 9.08
N VAL A 8 -8.37 0.35 9.20
CA VAL A 8 -7.45 0.91 8.21
C VAL A 8 -7.48 -0.05 7.02
N LEU A 9 -8.20 0.33 5.96
CA LEU A 9 -8.23 -0.43 4.72
C LEU A 9 -6.80 -0.56 4.19
N SER A 10 -6.29 -1.78 4.03
CA SER A 10 -4.92 -2.02 3.57
C SER A 10 -4.96 -2.81 2.27
N PRO A 11 -4.17 -2.43 1.24
CA PRO A 11 -4.07 -3.19 -0.01
C PRO A 11 -3.22 -4.46 0.13
N CYS A 12 -2.76 -4.80 1.35
CA CYS A 12 -1.94 -5.97 1.59
C CYS A 12 -2.73 -7.27 1.43
N ILE A 13 -2.23 -8.20 0.61
CA ILE A 13 -2.81 -9.54 0.46
C ILE A 13 -2.01 -10.64 1.18
N GLY A 14 -1.10 -10.25 2.08
CA GLY A 14 -0.30 -11.20 2.87
C GLY A 14 0.95 -11.76 2.18
N ILE A 15 1.29 -11.26 0.98
CA ILE A 15 2.53 -11.62 0.29
C ILE A 15 3.60 -10.57 0.61
N CYS A 16 4.73 -11.00 1.15
CA CYS A 16 5.87 -10.14 1.49
C CYS A 16 7.10 -10.54 0.67
N SER A 17 7.02 -10.34 -0.65
CA SER A 17 8.15 -10.50 -1.56
C SER A 17 8.23 -9.26 -2.45
N LEU A 18 9.46 -8.78 -2.69
CA LEU A 18 9.75 -7.69 -3.60
C LEU A 18 10.31 -8.27 -4.90
N ASP A 19 10.08 -7.58 -6.01
CA ASP A 19 10.73 -7.89 -7.28
C ASP A 19 11.94 -6.98 -7.54
N ASP A 20 12.52 -7.12 -8.74
CA ASP A 20 13.73 -6.40 -9.14
C ASP A 20 13.52 -4.87 -9.22
N ASP A 21 12.28 -4.40 -9.44
CA ASP A 21 11.93 -2.97 -9.39
C ASP A 21 11.73 -2.45 -7.95
N GLY A 22 11.83 -3.32 -6.94
CA GLY A 22 11.61 -2.97 -5.53
C GLY A 22 10.14 -2.77 -5.16
N LEU A 23 9.20 -3.37 -5.89
CA LEU A 23 7.78 -3.36 -5.57
C LEU A 23 7.32 -4.71 -5.02
N CYS A 24 6.40 -4.67 -4.06
CA CYS A 24 5.77 -5.88 -3.54
C CYS A 24 5.00 -6.60 -4.65
N THR A 25 5.27 -7.90 -4.85
CA THR A 25 4.62 -8.69 -5.89
C THR A 25 3.13 -8.93 -5.66
N GLY A 26 2.65 -8.73 -4.43
CA GLY A 26 1.24 -8.88 -4.09
C GLY A 26 0.45 -7.57 -4.03
N CYS A 27 1.01 -6.51 -3.45
CA CYS A 27 0.29 -5.24 -3.24
C CYS A 27 0.91 -4.03 -3.94
N HIS A 28 1.98 -4.23 -4.73
CA HIS A 28 2.66 -3.21 -5.54
C HIS A 28 3.17 -1.96 -4.79
N ARG A 29 3.22 -2.02 -3.45
CA ARG A 29 3.84 -1.01 -2.60
C ARG A 29 5.35 -1.23 -2.53
N THR A 30 6.08 -0.14 -2.42
CA THR A 30 7.50 -0.14 -2.04
C THR A 30 7.67 -0.43 -0.56
N THR A 31 8.89 -0.80 -0.14
CA THR A 31 9.23 -0.96 1.29
C THR A 31 9.00 0.32 2.08
N ALA A 32 9.28 1.49 1.49
CA ALA A 32 9.07 2.78 2.14
C ALA A 32 7.58 3.08 2.39
N GLU A 33 6.72 2.77 1.42
CA GLU A 33 5.26 2.90 1.58
C GLU A 33 4.71 1.91 2.60
N ILE A 34 5.23 0.69 2.65
CA ILE A 34 4.87 -0.31 3.67
C ILE A 34 5.26 0.21 5.07
N ALA A 35 6.49 0.69 5.24
CA ALA A 35 7.01 1.16 6.52
C ALA A 35 6.26 2.39 7.06
N ARG A 36 5.86 3.32 6.18
CA ARG A 36 5.17 4.56 6.59
C ARG A 36 3.63 4.46 6.56
N TRP A 37 3.06 3.29 6.25
CA TRP A 37 1.61 3.12 6.06
C TRP A 37 0.76 3.59 7.26
N SER A 38 1.19 3.28 8.48
CA SER A 38 0.51 3.70 9.71
C SER A 38 0.58 5.20 9.96
N GLN A 39 1.57 5.88 9.36
CA GLN A 39 1.83 7.31 9.50
C GLN A 39 1.18 8.14 8.39
N MET A 40 0.80 7.52 7.27
CA MET A 40 0.06 8.18 6.20
C MET A 40 -1.29 8.71 6.71
N ASN A 41 -1.71 9.87 6.24
CA ASN A 41 -3.08 10.34 6.43
C ASN A 41 -4.06 9.62 5.47
N ASP A 42 -5.36 9.84 5.63
CA ASP A 42 -6.38 9.16 4.83
C ASP A 42 -6.30 9.54 3.34
N ASP A 43 -5.99 10.78 3.01
CA ASP A 43 -5.84 11.24 1.61
C ASP A 43 -4.63 10.59 0.93
N GLU A 44 -3.51 10.44 1.65
CA GLU A 44 -2.32 9.72 1.17
C GLU A 44 -2.64 8.25 0.89
N ARG A 45 -3.39 7.60 1.80
CA ARG A 45 -3.80 6.20 1.64
C ARG A 45 -4.74 6.03 0.45
N LEU A 46 -5.75 6.89 0.34
CA LEU A 46 -6.71 6.88 -0.77
C LEU A 46 -6.00 7.08 -2.11
N ARG A 47 -5.14 8.09 -2.22
CA ARG A 47 -4.36 8.33 -3.45
C ARG A 47 -3.48 7.13 -3.81
N LEU A 48 -2.84 6.51 -2.81
CA LEU A 48 -2.02 5.32 -3.06
C LEU A 48 -2.88 4.18 -3.60
N MET A 49 -4.00 3.89 -2.93
CA MET A 49 -4.89 2.77 -3.27
C MET A 49 -5.65 2.96 -4.58
N GLU A 50 -6.14 4.15 -4.88
CA GLU A 50 -7.04 4.41 -6.01
C GLU A 50 -6.31 4.81 -7.29
N THR A 51 -5.08 5.32 -7.19
CA THR A 51 -4.34 5.84 -8.36
C THR A 51 -3.01 5.12 -8.54
N VAL A 52 -2.14 5.18 -7.53
CA VAL A 52 -0.74 4.75 -7.70
C VAL A 52 -0.60 3.24 -7.86
N LEU A 53 -1.28 2.45 -7.02
CA LEU A 53 -1.18 0.98 -7.08
C LEU A 53 -1.81 0.40 -8.37
N PRO A 54 -3.02 0.83 -8.81
CA PRO A 54 -3.58 0.40 -10.09
C PRO A 54 -2.70 0.73 -11.30
N GLU A 55 -2.07 1.91 -11.32
CA GLU A 55 -1.13 2.29 -12.39
C GLU A 55 0.11 1.37 -12.42
N ARG A 56 0.65 1.02 -11.24
CA ARG A 56 1.78 0.09 -11.13
C ARG A 56 1.42 -1.32 -11.56
N GLU A 57 0.24 -1.82 -11.18
CA GLU A 57 -0.26 -3.11 -11.64
C GLU A 57 -0.42 -3.11 -13.17
N THR A 58 -1.03 -2.06 -13.72
CA THR A 58 -1.24 -1.93 -15.17
C THR A 58 0.07 -1.96 -15.95
N ARG A 59 1.13 -1.29 -15.46
CA ARG A 59 2.45 -1.29 -16.11
C ARG A 59 3.15 -2.66 -16.08
N ARG A 60 2.72 -3.57 -15.21
CA ARG A 60 3.31 -4.91 -15.02
C ARG A 60 2.59 -6.01 -15.80
N ARG A 61 1.42 -5.71 -16.37
CA ARG A 61 0.68 -6.60 -17.28
C ARG A 61 1.16 -6.42 -18.71
#